data_AF-A0A2E9SM50-F1
#
_entry.id   AF-A0A2E9SM50-F1
#
_cell.length_a   1.000
_cell.length_b   1.000
_cell.length_c   1.000
_cell.angle_alpha   90.00
_cell.angle_beta   90.00
_cell.angle_gamma   90.00
#
_symmetry.space_group_name_H-M   'P 1'
#
loop_
_entity.id
_entity.type
_entity.pdbx_description
1 polymer ?
#
loop_
_entity_poly.entity_id
_entity_poly.type
_entity_poly.pdbx_seq_one_letter_code
_entity_poly.pdbx_strand_id
1 'polypeptide(L)' 'MYAIEFEADIQNGLVRIPDQYRQLDNKHAKIVLMVKDERLAKQVEVELDFTGVDIQSFAGSDAIDIQRTMRDEW' A
#
# COMPACT_ATOMS: atom_id res chain seq x y z
N MET A 1 -8.01 8.62 -23.32
CA MET A 1 -7.76 7.54 -22.34
C MET A 1 -9.09 6.84 -22.11
N TYR A 2 -9.15 5.51 -22.17
CA TYR A 2 -10.40 4.76 -21.95
C TYR A 2 -10.09 3.52 -21.09
N ALA A 3 -11.10 3.05 -20.34
CA ALA A 3 -11.01 1.87 -19.50
C ALA A 3 -11.81 0.72 -20.13
N ILE A 4 -11.31 -0.51 -19.99
CA ILE A 4 -12.02 -1.72 -20.35
C ILE A 4 -12.22 -2.50 -19.06
N GLU A 5 -13.46 -2.87 -18.78
CA GLU A 5 -13.83 -3.80 -17.72
C GLU A 5 -14.16 -5.15 -18.37
N PHE A 6 -13.57 -6.22 -17.83
CA PHE A 6 -13.86 -7.59 -18.24
C PHE A 6 -13.70 -8.52 -17.03
N GLU A 7 -14.44 -9.63 -17.06
CA GLU A 7 -14.34 -10.69 -16.08
C GLU A 7 -13.43 -11.80 -16.63
N ALA A 8 -12.46 -12.23 -15.83
CA ALA A 8 -11.57 -13.33 -16.16
C ALA A 8 -11.07 -14.01 -14.88
N ASP A 9 -10.92 -15.33 -14.93
CA ASP A 9 -10.33 -16.09 -13.85
C ASP A 9 -8.82 -15.84 -13.76
N ILE A 10 -8.32 -15.73 -12.53
CA ILE A 10 -6.88 -15.77 -12.26
C ILE A 10 -6.47 -17.23 -12.13
N GLN A 11 -5.69 -17.74 -13.08
CA GLN A 11 -5.20 -19.12 -13.07
C GLN A 11 -3.70 -19.13 -12.82
N ASN A 12 -3.27 -19.73 -11.70
CA ASN A 12 -1.87 -19.80 -11.28
C ASN A 12 -1.16 -18.43 -11.24
N GLY A 13 -1.88 -17.36 -10.88
CA GLY A 13 -1.35 -16.00 -10.87
C GLY A 13 -1.30 -15.31 -12.24
N LEU A 14 -1.79 -15.95 -13.30
CA LEU A 14 -1.91 -15.33 -14.62
C LEU A 14 -3.37 -14.95 -14.92
N VAL A 15 -3.56 -13.71 -15.37
CA VAL A 15 -4.78 -13.25 -16.05
C VAL A 15 -4.47 -13.15 -17.53
N ARG A 16 -5.24 -13.88 -18.35
CA ARG A 16 -5.17 -13.74 -19.80
C ARG A 16 -6.14 -12.67 -20.25
N ILE A 17 -5.66 -11.71 -21.04
CA ILE A 17 -6.53 -10.75 -21.71
C ILE A 17 -7.39 -11.53 -22.72
N PRO A 18 -8.74 -11.42 -22.67
CA PRO A 18 -9.62 -12.10 -23.62
C PRO A 18 -9.29 -11.75 -25.08
N ASP A 19 -9.46 -12.72 -25.99
CA ASP A 19 -9.10 -12.58 -27.41
C ASP A 19 -9.77 -11.39 -28.11
N GLN A 20 -10.96 -10.99 -27.65
CA GLN A 20 -11.67 -9.81 -28.15
C GLN A 20 -10.90 -8.49 -27.96
N TYR A 21 -9.88 -8.49 -27.10
CA TYR A 21 -9.01 -7.34 -26.83
C TYR A 21 -7.57 -7.56 -27.30
N ARG A 22 -7.32 -8.47 -28.26
CA ARG A 22 -5.97 -8.73 -28.82
C ARG A 22 -5.23 -7.47 -29.31
N GLN A 23 -5.96 -6.43 -29.68
CA GLN A 23 -5.40 -5.11 -30.00
C GLN A 23 -4.60 -4.45 -28.85
N LEU A 24 -4.75 -4.94 -27.60
CA LEU A 24 -4.00 -4.49 -26.43
C LEU A 24 -2.63 -5.18 -26.29
N ASP A 25 -2.30 -6.15 -27.14
CA ASP A 25 -1.01 -6.84 -27.11
C ASP A 25 0.15 -5.82 -27.21
N ASN A 26 1.14 -5.99 -26.32
CA ASN A 26 2.34 -5.15 -26.22
C ASN A 26 2.06 -3.66 -25.94
N LYS A 27 0.90 -3.31 -25.37
CA LYS A 27 0.59 -1.94 -24.91
C LYS A 27 0.91 -1.78 -23.43
N HIS A 28 1.34 -0.58 -23.04
CA HIS A 28 1.44 -0.21 -21.63
C HIS A 28 0.03 -0.01 -21.06
N ALA A 29 -0.32 -0.73 -20.00
CA ALA A 29 -1.64 -0.68 -19.37
C ALA A 29 -1.53 -0.59 -17.84
N LYS A 30 -2.47 0.15 -17.23
CA LYS A 30 -2.71 0.14 -15.78
C LYS A 30 -3.88 -0.80 -15.50
N ILE A 31 -3.69 -1.75 -14.59
CA ILE A 31 -4.70 -2.76 -14.23
C ILE A 31 -5.25 -2.45 -12.84
N VAL A 32 -6.57 -2.54 -12.69
CA VAL A 32 -7.27 -2.49 -11.40
C VAL A 32 -7.97 -3.83 -11.22
N LEU A 33 -7.70 -4.52 -10.10
CA LEU A 33 -8.29 -5.82 -9.78
C LEU A 33 -9.31 -5.64 -8.66
N MET A 34 -10.52 -6.14 -8.87
CA MET A 34 -11.54 -6.24 -7.83
C MET A 34 -11.63 -7.70 -7.40
N VAL A 35 -11.33 -7.97 -6.13
CA VAL A 35 -11.43 -9.31 -5.55
C VAL A 35 -12.48 -9.28 -4.44
N LYS A 36 -13.25 -10.36 -4.32
CA LYS A 36 -14.14 -10.53 -3.15
C LYS A 36 -13.27 -10.74 -1.92
N ASP A 37 -13.65 -10.05 -0.84
CA ASP A 37 -12.89 -10.01 0.40
C ASP A 37 -13.05 -11.31 1.21
N GLU A 38 -12.46 -12.40 0.71
CA GLU A 38 -12.47 -13.68 1.43
C GLU A 38 -11.10 -14.04 2.01
N ARG A 39 -10.00 -13.48 1.47
CA ARG A 39 -8.63 -13.88 1.83
C ARG A 39 -7.56 -12.80 1.62
N LEU A 40 -7.90 -11.52 1.61
CA LEU A 40 -6.92 -10.56 2.15
C LEU A 40 -6.93 -10.83 3.65
N ALA A 41 -6.22 -11.90 4.06
CA ALA A 41 -5.88 -12.11 5.44
C ALA A 41 -5.38 -10.75 5.89
N LYS A 42 -6.17 -10.09 6.76
CA LYS A 42 -5.80 -8.84 7.41
C LYS A 42 -4.30 -8.96 7.63
N GLN A 43 -3.50 -8.10 6.99
CA GLN A 43 -2.18 -7.86 7.55
C GLN A 43 -2.52 -7.52 8.98
N VAL A 44 -2.23 -8.45 9.89
CA VAL A 44 -2.59 -8.29 11.29
C VAL A 44 -1.92 -6.98 11.64
N GLU A 45 -2.73 -5.97 11.98
CA GLU A 45 -2.21 -4.75 12.55
C GLU A 45 -1.48 -5.22 13.80
N VAL A 46 -0.16 -5.35 13.69
CA VAL A 46 0.67 -5.73 14.81
C VAL A 46 0.67 -4.49 15.68
N GLU A 47 0.05 -4.60 16.86
CA GLU A 47 0.15 -3.59 17.89
C GLU A 47 1.64 -3.33 18.12
N LEU A 48 2.07 -2.09 17.88
CA LEU A 48 3.46 -1.70 18.10
C LEU A 48 3.68 -1.64 19.62
N ASP A 49 4.33 -2.66 20.16
CA ASP A 49 4.72 -2.70 21.56
C ASP A 49 6.04 -1.93 21.75
N PHE A 50 5.94 -0.79 22.42
CA PHE A 50 7.08 0.03 22.80
C PHE A 50 7.54 -0.23 24.25
N THR A 51 6.98 -1.23 24.93
CA THR A 51 7.30 -1.56 26.32
C THR A 51 8.76 -2.06 26.40
N GLY A 52 9.66 -1.19 26.86
CA GLY A 52 11.09 -1.50 26.97
C GLY A 52 11.97 -0.89 25.88
N VAL A 53 11.39 -0.09 24.97
CA VAL A 53 12.19 0.72 24.04
C VAL A 53 12.68 1.97 24.75
N ASP A 54 14.00 2.12 24.85
CA ASP A 54 14.64 3.36 25.31
C ASP A 54 15.06 4.20 24.09
N ILE A 55 14.46 5.38 23.94
CA ILE A 55 14.71 6.27 22.80
C ILE A 55 15.79 7.28 23.20
N GLN A 56 17.03 6.99 22.82
CA GLN A 56 18.18 7.82 23.19
C GLN A 56 18.30 9.14 22.41
N SER A 57 17.63 9.27 21.27
CA SER A 57 17.72 10.46 20.41
C SER A 57 17.25 11.76 21.08
N PHE A 58 16.51 11.66 22.18
CA PHE A 58 16.00 12.81 22.95
C PHE A 58 16.50 12.81 24.40
N ALA A 59 17.47 11.93 24.74
CA ALA A 59 17.99 11.82 26.09
C ALA A 59 18.71 13.11 26.50
N GLY A 60 18.27 13.74 27.58
CA GLY A 60 18.82 15.00 28.10
C GLY A 60 18.30 16.26 27.41
N SER A 61 17.34 16.15 26.50
CA SER A 61 16.68 17.30 25.87
C SER A 61 15.35 17.63 26.59
N ASP A 62 15.02 18.91 26.70
CA ASP A 62 13.73 19.36 27.22
C ASP A 62 12.64 19.15 26.16
N ALA A 63 11.54 18.49 26.55
CA ALA A 63 10.43 18.18 25.66
C ALA A 63 9.76 19.44 25.08
N ILE A 64 9.71 20.53 25.84
CA ILE A 64 9.10 21.80 25.43
C ILE A 64 9.99 22.50 24.40
N ASP A 65 11.31 22.44 24.58
CA ASP A 65 12.24 23.06 23.63
C ASP A 65 12.24 22.34 22.28
N ILE A 66 12.21 21.00 22.29
CA ILE A 66 12.05 20.20 21.06
C ILE A 66 10.75 20.58 20.32
N GLN A 67 9.63 20.67 21.04
CA GLN A 67 8.35 21.04 20.44
C GLN A 67 8.35 22.46 19.85
N ARG A 68 9.04 23.42 20.49
CA ARG A 68 9.18 24.78 19.97
C ARG A 68 10.00 24.81 18.69
N THR A 69 11.14 24.13 18.64
CA THR A 69 11.96 24.03 17.43
C THR A 69 11.18 23.43 16.27
N MET A 70 10.46 22.32 16.49
CA MET A 70 9.66 21.68 15.42
C MET A 70 8.51 22.55 14.91
N ARG A 71 7.93 23.40 15.76
CA ARG A 71 6.83 24.30 15.37
C ARG A 71 7.31 25.51 14.59
N ASP A 72 8.50 26.01 14.91
CA ASP A 72 9.05 27.22 14.31
C ASP A 72 9.79 26.92 12.98
N GLU A 73 9.97 25.63 12.62
CA GLU A 73 10.49 25.16 11.32
C GLU A 73 9.41 24.96 10.23
N TRP A 74 8.14 25.27 10.50
CA TRP A 74 7.01 25.19 9.55
C TRP A 74 6.49 26.56 9.08
#